data_AF-A0A2A3GN89-F1
#
_entry.id   AF-A0A2A3GN89-F1
#
_cell.length_a   1.000
_cell.length_b   1.000
_cell.length_c   1.000
_cell.angle_alpha   90.00
_cell.angle_beta   90.00
_cell.angle_gamma   90.00
#
_symmetry.space_group_name_H-M   'P 1'
#
loop_
_entity.id
_entity.type
_entity.pdbx_description
1 polymer ?
#
loop_
_entity_poly.entity_id
_entity_poly.type
_entity_poly.pdbx_seq_one_letter_code
_entity_poly.pdbx_strand_id
1 'polypeptide(L)'
;MNRDELLSICPSLREALRRNRYDTDTLLDALGPDVHAALSRNEPVPVRRASAACGELGTLIRLFLLTDDCPVGEVAAALSPLPVEDAVAAGLLESEGDVVRAALDLRPMDIGGGNRWVLSDLDGSLRPRETPVDHVIGVGHASLSLLQATPTAPVGTLLDVGTGCGIQALHGASYADSVTATDLNVRAVDLAAVTAALNEEELELLAGSWFEPVEGRTFDQVVANPPFVVSRARVGHTYRDSGLDLDGASELMISRVADYLAPGGTAALLASWIHVEDEDWRARVASWLPAHGIDAWVVQRDVADPALYVGTWMRDGGLDTRDPATATIAEDWLDHLASANVEGVGFGFVYLRRTDAPTDLMAEDLTHGFSDPLGAEALAYFERVAWLRDHDVLTARFRVEESTALERVFLPGDEGWTQVVARLHRGNGPAWQHEVDDLVASLVAGMRGDGLVLGELIELLAAAHGVDAEEFAQSAVPLVHALVRHGLVLPT
;
A
#
# COMPACT_ATOMS: atom_id res chain seq x y z
N MET A 1 23.31 18.11 -5.57
CA MET A 1 21.97 18.71 -5.42
C MET A 1 22.00 19.66 -4.24
N ASN A 2 21.50 20.88 -4.39
CA ASN A 2 21.40 21.86 -3.30
C ASN A 2 19.90 22.02 -2.96
N ARG A 3 19.49 21.55 -1.78
CA ARG A 3 18.09 21.60 -1.33
C ARG A 3 17.54 23.03 -1.34
N ASP A 4 18.31 24.00 -0.86
CA ASP A 4 17.83 25.38 -0.72
C ASP A 4 17.55 26.01 -2.09
N GLU A 5 18.35 25.68 -3.10
CA GLU A 5 18.14 26.11 -4.48
C GLU A 5 16.87 25.48 -5.07
N LEU A 6 16.66 24.16 -4.88
CA LEU A 6 15.41 23.50 -5.32
C LEU A 6 14.17 24.08 -4.63
N LEU A 7 14.25 24.34 -3.33
CA LEU A 7 13.16 24.98 -2.59
C LEU A 7 12.88 26.39 -3.12
N SER A 8 13.91 27.15 -3.48
CA SER A 8 13.77 28.53 -3.97
C SER A 8 13.00 28.63 -5.30
N ILE A 9 13.08 27.61 -6.16
CA ILE A 9 12.39 27.60 -7.46
C ILE A 9 10.95 27.06 -7.39
N CYS A 10 10.55 26.44 -6.28
CA CYS A 10 9.25 25.78 -6.13
C CYS A 10 8.04 26.69 -6.46
N PRO A 11 7.97 27.97 -6.02
CA PRO A 11 6.84 28.84 -6.36
C PRO A 11 6.69 29.08 -7.87
N SER A 12 7.79 29.39 -8.56
CA SER A 12 7.79 29.64 -10.01
C SER A 12 7.55 28.36 -10.80
N LEU A 13 8.11 27.23 -10.36
CA LEU A 13 7.85 25.92 -10.95
C LEU A 13 6.35 25.58 -10.84
N ARG A 14 5.77 25.71 -9.64
CA ARG A 14 4.35 25.47 -9.40
C ARG A 14 3.46 26.33 -10.29
N GLU A 15 3.79 27.61 -10.45
CA GLU A 15 3.05 28.50 -11.35
C GLU A 15 3.08 28.00 -12.80
N ALA A 16 4.25 27.57 -13.28
CA ALA A 16 4.39 27.00 -14.61
C ALA A 16 3.59 25.69 -14.78
N LEU A 17 3.64 24.79 -13.80
CA LEU A 17 2.88 23.53 -13.84
C LEU A 17 1.37 23.80 -13.84
N ARG A 18 0.88 24.73 -13.01
CA ARG A 18 -0.54 25.15 -12.99
C ARG A 18 -0.96 25.80 -14.30
N ARG A 19 -0.15 26.69 -14.85
CA ARG A 19 -0.42 27.39 -16.12
C ARG A 19 -0.58 26.43 -17.29
N ASN A 20 0.22 25.37 -17.29
CA ASN A 20 0.18 24.33 -18.33
C ASN A 20 -0.83 23.22 -18.03
N ARG A 21 -1.52 23.26 -16.89
CA ARG A 21 -2.38 22.16 -16.41
C ARG A 21 -1.63 20.82 -16.47
N TYR A 22 -0.41 20.81 -15.94
CA TYR A 22 0.39 19.60 -15.84
C TYR A 22 -0.16 18.75 -14.69
N ASP A 23 -1.29 18.11 -14.95
CA ASP A 23 -2.08 17.31 -14.01
C ASP A 23 -2.55 16.00 -14.65
N THR A 24 -2.90 15.00 -13.83
CA THR A 24 -3.25 13.65 -14.28
C THR A 24 -4.40 13.65 -15.31
N ASP A 25 -5.46 14.41 -15.06
CA ASP A 25 -6.64 14.47 -15.92
C ASP A 25 -6.31 15.08 -17.28
N THR A 26 -5.59 16.21 -17.28
CA THR A 26 -5.22 16.90 -18.52
C THR A 26 -4.22 16.05 -19.34
N LEU A 27 -3.33 15.31 -18.68
CA LEU A 27 -2.45 14.36 -19.35
C LEU A 27 -3.24 13.23 -20.02
N LEU A 28 -4.22 12.65 -19.31
CA LEU A 28 -5.06 11.59 -19.85
C LEU A 28 -5.90 12.11 -21.03
N ASP A 29 -6.48 13.30 -20.93
CA ASP A 29 -7.23 13.94 -22.02
C ASP A 29 -6.35 14.23 -23.25
N ALA A 30 -5.12 14.71 -23.04
CA ALA A 30 -4.20 15.07 -24.11
C ALA A 30 -3.64 13.85 -24.85
N LEU A 31 -3.33 12.77 -24.13
CA LEU A 31 -2.73 11.56 -24.68
C LEU A 31 -3.78 10.54 -25.15
N GLY A 32 -4.93 10.49 -24.48
CA GLY A 32 -5.90 9.40 -24.60
C GLY A 32 -5.47 8.12 -23.87
N PRO A 33 -6.40 7.21 -23.57
CA PRO A 33 -6.17 6.05 -22.71
C PRO A 33 -5.10 5.10 -23.26
N ASP A 34 -5.09 4.87 -24.58
CA ASP A 34 -4.13 3.93 -25.20
C ASP A 34 -2.68 4.43 -25.14
N VAL A 35 -2.48 5.73 -25.36
CA VAL A 35 -1.14 6.36 -25.30
C VAL A 35 -0.70 6.54 -23.85
N HIS A 36 -1.62 6.88 -22.95
CA HIS A 36 -1.35 6.90 -21.52
C HIS A 36 -0.91 5.51 -21.03
N ALA A 37 -1.57 4.43 -21.48
CA ALA A 37 -1.14 3.07 -21.17
C ALA A 37 0.23 2.72 -21.76
N ALA A 38 0.60 3.29 -22.92
CA ALA A 38 1.94 3.14 -23.49
C ALA A 38 3.02 3.81 -22.63
N LEU A 39 2.72 4.95 -22.00
CA LEU A 39 3.63 5.59 -21.04
C LEU A 39 3.94 4.66 -19.87
N SER A 40 2.92 4.00 -19.29
CA SER A 40 3.10 3.02 -18.21
C SER A 40 3.90 1.77 -18.60
N ARG A 41 4.03 1.49 -19.91
CA ARG A 41 4.88 0.39 -20.45
C ARG A 41 6.27 0.86 -20.88
N ASN A 42 6.64 2.11 -20.59
CA ASN A 42 7.89 2.73 -21.02
C ASN A 42 8.07 2.72 -22.55
N GLU A 43 6.98 2.93 -23.31
CA GLU A 43 6.99 3.01 -24.77
C GLU A 43 6.95 4.48 -25.22
N PRO A 44 8.10 5.14 -25.46
CA PRO A 44 8.13 6.59 -25.63
C PRO A 44 7.57 7.07 -26.97
N VAL A 45 7.61 6.25 -28.02
CA VAL A 45 7.27 6.70 -29.39
C VAL A 45 5.80 7.11 -29.54
N PRO A 46 4.79 6.33 -29.09
CA PRO A 46 3.40 6.78 -29.07
C PRO A 46 3.21 8.10 -28.31
N VAL A 47 3.85 8.23 -27.14
CA VAL A 47 3.73 9.41 -26.28
C VAL A 47 4.36 10.65 -26.93
N ARG A 48 5.55 10.53 -27.55
CA ARG A 48 6.18 11.63 -28.33
C ARG A 48 5.28 12.11 -29.45
N ARG A 49 4.64 11.17 -30.17
CA ARG A 49 3.76 11.51 -31.29
C ARG A 49 2.50 12.25 -30.83
N ALA A 50 1.89 11.82 -29.74
CA ALA A 50 0.70 12.48 -29.19
C ALA A 50 1.04 13.86 -28.60
N SER A 51 2.11 13.93 -27.79
CA SER A 51 2.53 15.16 -27.12
C SER A 51 3.02 16.27 -28.06
N ALA A 52 3.47 15.95 -29.28
CA ALA A 52 3.95 16.95 -30.24
C ALA A 52 2.92 18.03 -30.61
N ALA A 53 1.62 17.74 -30.51
CA ALA A 53 0.55 18.69 -30.80
C ALA A 53 0.02 19.42 -29.55
N CYS A 54 0.55 19.13 -28.36
CA CYS A 54 0.04 19.62 -27.08
C CYS A 54 0.69 20.95 -26.61
N GLY A 55 1.39 21.65 -27.50
CA GLY A 55 2.05 22.93 -27.18
C GLY A 55 3.03 22.79 -26.01
N GLU A 56 2.97 23.74 -25.07
CA GLU A 56 3.85 23.77 -23.89
C GLU A 56 3.65 22.57 -22.94
N LEU A 57 2.42 22.08 -22.78
CA LEU A 57 2.15 20.81 -22.06
C LEU A 57 2.89 19.65 -22.73
N GLY A 58 2.90 19.62 -24.06
CA GLY A 58 3.65 18.63 -24.83
C GLY A 58 5.16 18.69 -24.59
N THR A 59 5.71 19.88 -24.34
CA THR A 59 7.10 20.05 -23.90
C THR A 59 7.33 19.50 -22.51
N LEU A 60 6.44 19.76 -21.54
CA LEU A 60 6.56 19.21 -20.19
C LEU A 60 6.46 17.67 -20.17
N ILE A 61 5.58 17.08 -20.99
CA ILE A 61 5.49 15.62 -21.16
C ILE A 61 6.81 15.04 -21.67
N ARG A 62 7.37 15.61 -22.75
CA ARG A 62 8.64 15.14 -23.31
C ARG A 62 9.80 15.32 -22.32
N LEU A 63 9.86 16.47 -21.65
CA LEU A 63 10.92 16.81 -20.72
C LEU A 63 10.91 15.90 -19.48
N PHE A 64 9.79 15.84 -18.75
CA PHE A 64 9.71 15.16 -17.46
C PHE A 64 9.28 13.70 -17.56
N LEU A 65 8.30 13.37 -18.41
CA LEU A 65 7.78 12.00 -18.49
C LEU A 65 8.52 11.11 -19.48
N LEU A 66 9.19 11.69 -20.48
CA LEU A 66 9.98 10.93 -21.48
C LEU A 66 11.48 11.13 -21.34
N THR A 67 11.93 12.07 -20.49
CA THR A 67 13.33 12.41 -20.29
C THR A 67 14.06 12.81 -21.59
N ASP A 68 13.32 13.37 -22.55
CA ASP A 68 13.83 13.77 -23.86
C ASP A 68 14.68 15.04 -23.75
N ASP A 69 15.68 15.15 -24.64
CA ASP A 69 16.39 16.39 -24.87
C ASP A 69 15.46 17.39 -25.60
N CYS A 70 15.13 18.48 -24.94
CA CYS A 70 14.19 19.49 -25.44
C CYS A 70 14.93 20.82 -25.74
N PRO A 71 14.59 21.54 -26.82
CA PRO A 71 15.21 22.83 -27.11
C PRO A 71 15.00 23.84 -25.97
N VAL A 72 16.06 24.56 -25.59
CA VAL A 72 16.03 25.50 -24.45
C VAL A 72 14.90 26.53 -24.55
N GLY A 73 14.60 27.02 -25.75
CA GLY A 73 13.53 28.00 -25.97
C GLY A 73 12.12 27.44 -25.74
N GLU A 74 11.88 26.17 -26.08
CA GLU A 74 10.59 25.51 -25.82
C GLU A 74 10.41 25.28 -24.31
N VAL A 75 11.48 24.89 -23.62
CA VAL A 75 11.46 24.66 -22.18
C VAL A 75 11.31 25.97 -21.41
N ALA A 76 11.97 27.05 -21.85
CA ALA A 76 11.80 28.37 -21.26
C ALA A 76 10.36 28.89 -21.39
N ALA A 77 9.71 28.65 -22.53
CA ALA A 77 8.30 28.98 -22.70
C ALA A 77 7.41 28.16 -21.75
N ALA A 78 7.61 26.84 -21.70
CA ALA A 78 6.81 25.94 -20.86
C ALA A 78 7.02 26.19 -19.36
N LEU A 79 8.23 26.52 -18.92
CA LEU A 79 8.55 26.75 -17.51
C LEU A 79 8.33 28.19 -17.04
N SER A 80 7.96 29.13 -17.91
CA SER A 80 7.68 30.50 -17.50
C SER A 80 6.63 30.56 -16.37
N PRO A 81 6.90 31.28 -15.25
CA PRO A 81 7.95 32.29 -15.08
C PRO A 81 9.32 31.81 -14.56
N LEU A 82 9.54 30.50 -14.35
CA LEU A 82 10.82 29.95 -13.90
C LEU A 82 11.90 30.06 -14.99
N PRO A 83 13.02 30.77 -14.76
CA PRO A 83 14.15 30.75 -15.67
C PRO A 83 14.78 29.36 -15.77
N VAL A 84 15.17 28.95 -16.97
CA VAL A 84 15.77 27.63 -17.20
C VAL A 84 17.13 27.52 -16.51
N GLU A 85 17.86 28.62 -16.44
CA GLU A 85 19.16 28.71 -15.76
C GLU A 85 19.02 28.40 -14.26
N ASP A 86 17.96 28.89 -13.62
CA ASP A 86 17.67 28.62 -12.21
C ASP A 86 17.26 27.16 -12.00
N ALA A 87 16.47 26.60 -12.92
CA ALA A 87 16.10 25.18 -12.90
C ALA A 87 17.33 24.25 -13.09
N VAL A 88 18.30 24.66 -13.92
CA VAL A 88 19.57 23.95 -14.11
C VAL A 88 20.48 24.10 -12.89
N ALA A 89 20.61 25.31 -12.34
CA ALA A 89 21.41 25.57 -11.14
C ALA A 89 20.91 24.75 -9.95
N ALA A 90 19.59 24.72 -9.73
CA ALA A 90 18.96 23.92 -8.69
C ALA A 90 19.10 22.40 -8.91
N GLY A 91 19.44 21.96 -10.13
CA GLY A 91 19.59 20.55 -10.47
C GLY A 91 18.26 19.83 -10.74
N LEU A 92 17.19 20.57 -11.05
CA LEU A 92 15.97 20.00 -11.63
C LEU A 92 16.21 19.57 -13.09
N LEU A 93 17.00 20.36 -13.81
CA LEU A 93 17.36 20.15 -15.21
C LEU A 93 18.88 20.06 -15.39
N GLU A 94 19.29 19.45 -16.49
CA GLU A 94 20.66 19.47 -17.01
C GLU A 94 20.65 20.13 -18.39
N SER A 95 21.68 20.92 -18.71
CA SER A 95 21.83 21.58 -20.01
C SER A 95 23.04 21.04 -20.79
N GLU A 96 22.87 20.78 -22.08
CA GLU A 96 23.94 20.39 -22.99
C GLU A 96 23.79 21.13 -24.32
N GLY A 97 24.58 22.20 -24.52
CA GLY A 97 24.44 23.05 -25.70
C GLY A 97 23.09 23.77 -25.74
N ASP A 98 22.35 23.62 -26.83
CA ASP A 98 21.05 24.28 -27.05
C ASP A 98 19.84 23.44 -26.57
N VAL A 99 20.10 22.30 -25.91
CA VAL A 99 19.06 21.42 -25.36
C VAL A 99 19.18 21.30 -23.85
N VAL A 100 18.03 21.08 -23.21
CA VAL A 100 17.92 20.78 -21.78
C VAL A 100 17.12 19.50 -21.59
N ARG A 101 17.38 18.81 -20.49
CA ARG A 101 16.76 17.53 -20.12
C ARG A 101 16.46 17.53 -18.63
N ALA A 102 15.51 16.69 -18.20
CA ALA A 102 15.25 16.49 -16.79
C ALA A 102 16.45 15.81 -16.10
N ALA A 103 16.78 16.28 -14.89
CA ALA A 103 17.76 15.68 -14.01
C ALA A 103 17.11 14.93 -12.83
N LEU A 104 15.87 15.31 -12.50
CA LEU A 104 14.98 14.67 -11.53
C LEU A 104 13.68 14.24 -12.22
N ASP A 105 13.03 13.22 -11.67
CA ASP A 105 11.68 12.84 -12.06
C ASP A 105 10.68 13.79 -11.40
N LEU A 106 9.72 14.29 -12.17
CA LEU A 106 8.64 15.17 -11.70
C LEU A 106 7.34 14.63 -12.27
N ARG A 107 6.50 14.05 -11.41
CA ARG A 107 5.25 13.41 -11.83
C ARG A 107 4.03 14.09 -11.24
N PRO A 108 3.00 14.40 -12.05
CA PRO A 108 1.69 14.75 -11.54
C PRO A 108 0.96 13.48 -11.09
N MET A 109 0.21 13.59 -10.00
CA MET A 109 -0.52 12.48 -9.39
C MET A 109 -1.82 12.97 -8.76
N ASP A 110 -2.86 12.14 -8.81
CA ASP A 110 -4.04 12.31 -7.97
C ASP A 110 -4.00 11.31 -6.83
N ILE A 111 -4.03 11.83 -5.60
CA ILE A 111 -4.00 11.06 -4.35
C ILE A 111 -5.33 11.19 -3.58
N GLY A 112 -6.44 11.47 -4.28
CA GLY A 112 -7.79 11.55 -3.70
C GLY A 112 -8.17 12.94 -3.16
N GLY A 113 -7.20 13.86 -3.06
CA GLY A 113 -7.36 15.25 -2.63
C GLY A 113 -7.06 16.28 -3.72
N GLY A 114 -7.09 15.86 -4.99
CA GLY A 114 -6.73 16.67 -6.15
C GLY A 114 -5.27 16.54 -6.58
N ASN A 115 -4.94 17.15 -7.72
CA ASN A 115 -3.62 16.99 -8.34
C ASN A 115 -2.48 17.48 -7.46
N ARG A 116 -1.46 16.65 -7.33
CA ARG A 116 -0.20 16.87 -6.62
C ARG A 116 0.97 16.61 -7.56
N TRP A 117 2.14 17.12 -7.20
CA TRP A 117 3.40 16.86 -7.91
C TRP A 117 4.44 16.23 -7.00
N VAL A 118 5.05 15.14 -7.44
CA VAL A 118 6.07 14.43 -6.66
C VAL A 118 7.40 14.52 -7.37
N LEU A 119 8.46 14.81 -6.61
CA LEU A 119 9.83 14.80 -7.10
C LEU A 119 10.57 13.55 -6.60
N SER A 120 11.34 12.92 -7.48
CA SER A 120 12.22 11.79 -7.14
C SER A 120 13.44 11.73 -8.06
N ASP A 121 14.30 10.75 -7.84
CA ASP A 121 15.36 10.46 -8.81
C ASP A 121 14.81 9.79 -10.08
N LEU A 122 15.53 9.96 -11.19
CA LEU A 122 15.25 9.26 -12.45
C LEU A 122 15.66 7.79 -12.33
N ASP A 123 14.74 6.87 -12.67
CA ASP A 123 14.90 5.41 -12.53
C ASP A 123 15.65 4.73 -13.68
N GLY A 124 16.06 5.49 -14.69
CA GLY A 124 16.82 4.98 -15.84
C GLY A 124 15.98 4.20 -16.88
N SER A 125 14.66 4.07 -16.69
CA SER A 125 13.77 3.25 -17.51
C SER A 125 13.63 3.75 -18.95
N LEU A 126 13.55 5.07 -19.13
CA LEU A 126 13.39 5.73 -20.44
C LEU A 126 14.73 6.14 -21.05
N ARG A 127 15.75 6.32 -20.20
CA ARG A 127 17.10 6.68 -20.59
C ARG A 127 18.08 6.02 -19.63
N PRO A 128 19.04 5.22 -20.13
CA PRO A 128 20.03 4.57 -19.27
C PRO A 128 20.75 5.58 -18.36
N ARG A 129 20.70 5.33 -17.06
CA ARG A 129 21.40 6.09 -16.02
C ARG A 129 21.89 5.11 -14.95
N GLU A 130 23.05 5.40 -14.38
CA GLU A 130 23.54 4.66 -13.22
C GLU A 130 22.72 5.05 -11.98
N THR A 131 22.21 4.07 -11.25
CA THR A 131 21.45 4.27 -10.01
C THR A 131 22.44 4.52 -8.86
N PRO A 132 22.48 5.73 -8.28
CA PRO A 132 23.38 6.02 -7.16
C PRO A 132 22.95 5.26 -5.90
N VAL A 133 23.86 5.14 -4.93
CA VAL A 133 23.60 4.40 -3.68
C VAL A 133 22.48 5.05 -2.87
N ASP A 134 22.40 6.38 -2.87
CA ASP A 134 21.40 7.20 -2.18
C ASP A 134 20.16 7.50 -3.05
N HIS A 135 19.93 6.72 -4.11
CA HIS A 135 18.80 6.90 -5.02
C HIS A 135 17.44 6.88 -4.29
N VAL A 136 16.60 7.87 -4.59
CA VAL A 136 15.25 8.00 -4.05
C VAL A 136 14.24 7.61 -5.11
N ILE A 137 13.57 6.48 -4.91
CA ILE A 137 12.54 6.00 -5.82
C ILE A 137 11.34 6.95 -5.84
N GLY A 138 10.82 7.16 -7.05
CA GLY A 138 9.52 7.79 -7.27
C GLY A 138 8.34 6.94 -6.84
N VAL A 139 7.19 7.23 -7.43
CA VAL A 139 5.94 6.57 -7.05
C VAL A 139 5.73 5.30 -7.88
N GLY A 140 6.04 4.15 -7.28
CA GLY A 140 5.82 2.83 -7.85
C GLY A 140 4.53 2.14 -7.37
N HIS A 141 4.34 0.89 -7.80
CA HIS A 141 3.16 0.07 -7.45
C HIS A 141 2.99 -0.12 -5.94
N ALA A 142 4.09 -0.30 -5.19
CA ALA A 142 4.04 -0.43 -3.73
C ALA A 142 3.42 0.81 -3.09
N SER A 143 3.97 2.00 -3.37
CA SER A 143 3.46 3.28 -2.87
C SER A 143 1.99 3.50 -3.23
N LEU A 144 1.60 3.25 -4.48
CA LEU A 144 0.20 3.35 -4.92
C LEU A 144 -0.74 2.40 -4.18
N SER A 145 -0.31 1.15 -3.98
CA SER A 145 -1.11 0.17 -3.26
C SER A 145 -1.29 0.53 -1.78
N LEU A 146 -0.26 1.14 -1.16
CA LEU A 146 -0.37 1.64 0.21
C LEU A 146 -1.28 2.86 0.30
N LEU A 147 -1.26 3.78 -0.68
CA LEU A 147 -2.20 4.91 -0.72
C LEU A 147 -3.66 4.42 -0.71
N GLN A 148 -3.97 3.37 -1.50
CA GLN A 148 -5.31 2.77 -1.55
C GLN A 148 -5.66 1.95 -0.29
N ALA A 149 -4.66 1.46 0.42
CA ALA A 149 -4.83 0.65 1.62
C ALA A 149 -4.89 1.49 2.90
N THR A 150 -4.36 2.71 2.90
CA THR A 150 -4.25 3.55 4.10
C THR A 150 -5.61 4.13 4.49
N PRO A 151 -6.02 4.02 5.77
CA PRO A 151 -7.21 4.72 6.25
C PRO A 151 -7.05 6.25 6.19
N THR A 152 -8.05 6.95 5.64
CA THR A 152 -8.03 8.41 5.44
C THR A 152 -9.05 9.15 6.29
N ALA A 153 -9.56 8.50 7.35
CA ALA A 153 -10.38 9.19 8.35
C ALA A 153 -9.56 10.33 8.99
N PRO A 154 -10.16 11.50 9.32
CA PRO A 154 -9.42 12.60 9.89
C PRO A 154 -8.68 12.23 11.19
N VAL A 155 -7.42 12.63 11.32
CA VAL A 155 -6.56 12.38 12.49
C VAL A 155 -5.81 13.66 12.91
N GLY A 156 -5.35 13.73 14.16
CA GLY A 156 -4.57 14.90 14.61
C GLY A 156 -3.11 14.83 14.16
N THR A 157 -2.46 13.68 14.38
CA THR A 157 -1.03 13.51 14.14
C THR A 157 -0.73 12.26 13.31
N LEU A 158 0.05 12.42 12.24
CA LEU A 158 0.50 11.32 11.39
C LEU A 158 2.03 11.24 11.35
N LEU A 159 2.55 10.01 11.41
CA LEU A 159 3.96 9.70 11.18
C LEU A 159 4.12 8.87 9.90
N ASP A 160 4.95 9.34 8.96
CA ASP A 160 5.41 8.59 7.80
C ASP A 160 6.86 8.12 8.01
N VAL A 161 7.08 6.80 8.14
CA VAL A 161 8.41 6.22 8.41
C VAL A 161 9.00 5.67 7.11
N GLY A 162 10.17 6.19 6.73
CA GLY A 162 10.80 5.89 5.44
C GLY A 162 10.13 6.63 4.29
N THR A 163 10.01 7.96 4.43
CA THR A 163 9.17 8.80 3.57
C THR A 163 9.57 8.80 2.09
N GLY A 164 10.84 8.52 1.76
CA GLY A 164 11.32 8.50 0.39
C GLY A 164 11.09 9.83 -0.31
N CYS A 165 10.35 9.83 -1.41
CA CYS A 165 9.94 11.04 -2.14
C CYS A 165 8.85 11.88 -1.46
N GLY A 166 8.33 11.43 -0.31
CA GLY A 166 7.32 12.14 0.49
C GLY A 166 5.87 11.82 0.13
N ILE A 167 5.60 10.81 -0.69
CA ILE A 167 4.25 10.55 -1.22
C ILE A 167 3.23 10.17 -0.15
N GLN A 168 3.60 9.36 0.85
CA GLN A 168 2.68 8.98 1.93
C GLN A 168 2.44 10.16 2.87
N ALA A 169 3.49 10.89 3.26
CA ALA A 169 3.36 12.13 4.02
C ALA A 169 2.47 13.18 3.33
N LEU A 170 2.62 13.36 2.01
CA LEU A 170 1.81 14.27 1.22
C LEU A 170 0.33 13.86 1.18
N HIS A 171 0.06 12.55 1.10
CA HIS A 171 -1.29 12.02 1.24
C HIS A 171 -1.85 12.27 2.64
N GLY A 172 -1.03 12.03 3.67
CA GLY A 172 -1.35 12.32 5.07
C GLY A 172 -1.80 13.76 5.31
N ALA A 173 -1.14 14.73 4.67
CA ALA A 173 -1.48 16.16 4.80
C ALA A 173 -2.92 16.50 4.36
N SER A 174 -3.59 15.64 3.59
CA SER A 174 -4.98 15.86 3.18
C SER A 174 -6.02 15.50 4.25
N TYR A 175 -5.65 14.75 5.29
CA TYR A 175 -6.57 14.30 6.34
C TYR A 175 -5.99 14.35 7.77
N ALA A 176 -4.71 14.67 7.95
CA ALA A 176 -4.08 14.88 9.24
C ALA A 176 -3.90 16.37 9.56
N ASP A 177 -4.09 16.78 10.81
CA ASP A 177 -3.80 18.17 11.22
C ASP A 177 -2.30 18.51 11.17
N SER A 178 -1.45 17.50 11.40
CA SER A 178 0.01 17.63 11.31
C SER A 178 0.67 16.31 10.90
N VAL A 179 1.73 16.43 10.09
CA VAL A 179 2.48 15.30 9.55
C VAL A 179 3.96 15.41 9.90
N THR A 180 4.50 14.36 10.49
CA THR A 180 5.94 14.15 10.67
C THR A 180 6.40 13.04 9.73
N ALA A 181 7.50 13.24 9.03
CA ALA A 181 8.06 12.27 8.09
C ALA A 181 9.53 12.04 8.38
N THR A 182 9.95 10.77 8.43
CA THR A 182 11.32 10.38 8.73
C THR A 182 11.95 9.59 7.59
N ASP A 183 13.25 9.76 7.40
CA ASP A 183 14.04 8.91 6.51
C ASP A 183 15.50 8.85 6.97
N LEU A 184 16.16 7.71 6.77
CA LEU A 184 17.60 7.59 7.03
C LEU A 184 18.41 8.33 5.95
N ASN A 185 17.90 8.35 4.72
CA ASN A 185 18.55 8.98 3.59
C ASN A 185 18.26 10.49 3.58
N VAL A 186 19.30 11.30 3.81
CA VAL A 186 19.20 12.77 3.76
C VAL A 186 18.69 13.26 2.40
N ARG A 187 19.03 12.57 1.30
CA ARG A 187 18.51 12.90 -0.03
C ARG A 187 17.00 12.71 -0.13
N ALA A 188 16.44 11.68 0.52
CA ALA A 188 15.00 11.46 0.59
C ALA A 188 14.32 12.58 1.38
N VAL A 189 14.87 12.94 2.55
CA VAL A 189 14.39 14.08 3.34
C VAL A 189 14.39 15.38 2.51
N ASP A 190 15.43 15.62 1.72
CA ASP A 190 15.53 16.80 0.88
C ASP A 190 14.52 16.80 -0.28
N LEU A 191 14.32 15.66 -0.97
CA LEU A 191 13.32 15.55 -2.03
C LEU A 191 11.89 15.60 -1.51
N ALA A 192 11.61 14.99 -0.35
CA ALA A 192 10.32 15.12 0.34
C ALA A 192 10.02 16.58 0.72
N ALA A 193 11.03 17.35 1.15
CA ALA A 193 10.87 18.77 1.42
C ALA A 193 10.47 19.56 0.15
N VAL A 194 11.10 19.24 -0.98
CA VAL A 194 10.80 19.88 -2.26
C VAL A 194 9.42 19.46 -2.77
N THR A 195 9.05 18.18 -2.66
CA THR A 195 7.69 17.68 -2.92
C THR A 195 6.67 18.45 -2.10
N ALA A 196 6.86 18.60 -0.78
CA ALA A 196 5.95 19.34 0.08
C ALA A 196 5.83 20.83 -0.33
N ALA A 197 6.96 21.51 -0.53
CA ALA A 197 7.01 22.92 -0.94
C ALA A 197 6.37 23.18 -2.32
N LEU A 198 6.50 22.23 -3.24
CA LEU A 198 5.87 22.30 -4.56
C LEU A 198 4.34 22.25 -4.46
N ASN A 199 3.82 21.56 -3.46
CA ASN A 199 2.38 21.40 -3.20
C ASN A 199 1.81 22.34 -2.13
N GLU A 200 2.62 23.23 -1.56
CA GLU A 200 2.21 24.16 -0.48
C GLU A 200 1.84 23.47 0.83
N GLU A 201 2.41 22.29 1.08
CA GLU A 201 2.18 21.53 2.31
C GLU A 201 3.33 21.76 3.31
N GLU A 202 2.99 21.88 4.59
CA GLU A 202 3.97 22.01 5.68
C GLU A 202 4.14 20.65 6.38
N LEU A 203 5.34 20.07 6.27
CA LEU A 203 5.69 18.79 6.90
C LEU A 203 6.87 18.97 7.86
N GLU A 204 6.83 18.29 9.01
CA GLU A 204 8.01 18.14 9.87
C GLU A 204 8.88 17.00 9.32
N LEU A 205 10.07 17.32 8.83
CA LEU A 205 10.96 16.35 8.19
C LEU A 205 12.21 16.11 9.03
N LEU A 206 12.44 14.84 9.42
CA LEU A 206 13.53 14.46 10.31
C LEU A 206 14.39 13.35 9.69
N ALA A 207 15.71 13.52 9.75
CA ALA A 207 16.65 12.49 9.28
C ALA A 207 17.05 11.55 10.42
N GLY A 208 16.95 10.24 10.20
CA GLY A 208 17.47 9.22 11.11
C GLY A 208 16.86 7.85 10.90
N SER A 209 17.31 6.88 11.70
CA SER A 209 16.94 5.48 11.49
C SER A 209 15.59 5.17 12.12
N TRP A 210 14.69 4.55 11.36
CA TRP A 210 13.40 4.03 11.85
C TRP A 210 12.64 5.08 12.69
N PHE A 211 12.49 4.82 13.99
CA PHE A 211 11.78 5.67 14.93
C PHE A 211 12.69 6.55 15.81
N GLU A 212 14.03 6.44 15.68
CA GLU A 212 14.98 7.22 16.48
C GLU A 212 14.68 8.74 16.49
N PRO A 213 14.32 9.39 15.36
CA PRO A 213 14.05 10.84 15.34
C PRO A 213 12.82 11.27 16.14
N VAL A 214 11.94 10.33 16.47
CA VAL A 214 10.64 10.58 17.12
C VAL A 214 10.51 9.84 18.45
N GLU A 215 11.63 9.43 19.05
CA GLU A 215 11.64 8.73 20.34
C GLU A 215 10.82 9.47 21.41
N GLY A 216 9.93 8.72 22.08
CA GLY A 216 9.05 9.26 23.12
C GLY A 216 7.82 10.03 22.61
N ARG A 217 7.61 10.13 21.29
CA ARG A 217 6.38 10.68 20.70
C ARG A 217 5.39 9.56 20.37
N THR A 218 4.11 9.91 20.32
CA THR A 218 3.03 9.03 19.86
C THR A 218 2.17 9.75 18.83
N PHE A 219 1.59 9.00 17.90
CA PHE A 219 0.82 9.51 16.78
C PHE A 219 -0.54 8.83 16.68
N ASP A 220 -1.54 9.55 16.17
CA ASP A 220 -2.88 8.99 15.92
C ASP A 220 -2.86 8.01 14.73
N GLN A 221 -1.95 8.23 13.78
CA GLN A 221 -1.68 7.30 12.69
C GLN A 221 -0.19 7.16 12.37
N VAL A 222 0.26 5.94 12.07
CA VAL A 222 1.57 5.65 11.49
C VAL A 222 1.39 4.99 10.12
N VAL A 223 2.07 5.49 9.10
CA VAL A 223 2.13 4.88 7.78
C VAL A 223 3.58 4.53 7.47
N ALA A 224 3.82 3.38 6.87
CA ALA A 224 5.17 3.05 6.42
C ALA A 224 5.18 2.14 5.19
N ASN A 225 6.11 2.45 4.29
CA ASN A 225 6.52 1.59 3.20
C ASN A 225 8.00 1.24 3.39
N PRO A 226 8.35 0.41 4.40
CA PRO A 226 9.74 0.15 4.75
C PRO A 226 10.48 -0.58 3.61
N PRO A 227 11.83 -0.58 3.61
CA PRO A 227 12.63 -1.42 2.72
C PRO A 227 12.48 -2.90 3.10
N PHE A 228 11.35 -3.50 2.71
CA PHE A 228 10.92 -4.85 3.11
C PHE A 228 11.50 -5.97 2.23
N VAL A 229 12.60 -5.75 1.51
CA VAL A 229 13.19 -6.82 0.70
C VAL A 229 13.93 -7.83 1.58
N VAL A 230 13.45 -9.07 1.54
CA VAL A 230 14.00 -10.28 2.15
C VAL A 230 15.30 -10.64 1.45
N SER A 231 16.39 -10.05 1.93
CA SER A 231 17.73 -10.22 1.40
C SER A 231 18.71 -10.62 2.50
N ARG A 232 19.96 -10.91 2.12
CA ARG A 232 21.05 -11.03 3.10
C ARG A 232 21.23 -9.68 3.81
N ALA A 233 21.73 -9.68 5.04
CA ALA A 233 22.12 -8.46 5.79
C ALA A 233 23.30 -7.67 5.16
N ARG A 234 23.15 -7.19 3.91
CA ARG A 234 24.09 -6.35 3.17
C ARG A 234 23.28 -5.27 2.44
N VAL A 235 23.69 -4.03 2.59
CA VAL A 235 23.07 -2.90 1.88
C VAL A 235 23.72 -2.77 0.50
N GLY A 236 23.00 -3.14 -0.56
CA GLY A 236 23.35 -2.81 -1.95
C GLY A 236 22.65 -1.53 -2.39
N HIS A 237 21.33 -1.45 -2.17
CA HIS A 237 20.48 -0.29 -2.45
C HIS A 237 19.68 0.11 -1.21
N THR A 238 19.91 1.31 -0.67
CA THR A 238 19.34 1.75 0.62
C THR A 238 17.80 1.83 0.62
N TYR A 239 17.16 1.97 -0.54
CA TYR A 239 15.70 2.09 -0.64
C TYR A 239 14.96 0.75 -0.42
N ARG A 240 15.66 -0.39 -0.52
CA ARG A 240 15.05 -1.73 -0.41
C ARG A 240 15.78 -2.67 0.52
N ASP A 241 17.09 -2.50 0.69
CA ASP A 241 17.90 -3.31 1.59
C ASP A 241 17.93 -2.61 2.95
N SER A 242 17.20 -3.16 3.92
CA SER A 242 17.17 -2.65 5.29
C SER A 242 18.48 -2.87 6.06
N GLY A 243 19.38 -3.71 5.54
CA GLY A 243 20.55 -4.20 6.25
C GLY A 243 20.23 -5.24 7.34
N LEU A 244 18.96 -5.57 7.54
CA LEU A 244 18.49 -6.65 8.40
C LEU A 244 18.34 -7.92 7.57
N ASP A 245 18.56 -9.06 8.22
CA ASP A 245 18.49 -10.35 7.54
C ASP A 245 17.04 -10.76 7.30
N LEU A 246 16.76 -11.31 6.12
CA LEU A 246 15.45 -11.84 5.75
C LEU A 246 14.31 -10.83 5.99
N ASP A 247 13.27 -11.23 6.72
CA ASP A 247 12.10 -10.42 7.05
C ASP A 247 12.28 -9.58 8.34
N GLY A 248 13.52 -9.41 8.81
CA GLY A 248 13.83 -8.65 10.02
C GLY A 248 13.39 -7.17 9.97
N ALA A 249 13.29 -6.57 8.77
CA ALA A 249 12.71 -5.23 8.60
C ALA A 249 11.23 -5.18 8.97
N SER A 250 10.46 -6.16 8.50
CA SER A 250 9.05 -6.29 8.82
C SER A 250 8.86 -6.60 10.30
N GLU A 251 9.64 -7.53 10.86
CA GLU A 251 9.63 -7.83 12.29
C GLU A 251 9.93 -6.59 13.14
N LEU A 252 10.98 -5.84 12.82
CA LEU A 252 11.33 -4.62 13.55
C LEU A 252 10.20 -3.59 13.49
N MET A 253 9.62 -3.33 12.31
CA MET A 253 8.54 -2.36 12.15
C MET A 253 7.30 -2.78 12.94
N ILE A 254 6.84 -4.02 12.76
CA ILE A 254 5.61 -4.53 13.37
C ILE A 254 5.74 -4.62 14.89
N SER A 255 6.91 -5.03 15.39
CA SER A 255 7.15 -5.11 16.84
C SER A 255 7.29 -3.75 17.53
N ARG A 256 7.75 -2.71 16.82
CA ARG A 256 8.03 -1.38 17.40
C ARG A 256 6.92 -0.37 17.23
N VAL A 257 6.18 -0.41 16.14
CA VAL A 257 5.19 0.62 15.80
C VAL A 257 4.14 0.84 16.89
N ALA A 258 3.79 -0.22 17.62
CA ALA A 258 2.89 -0.18 18.77
C ALA A 258 3.28 0.88 19.82
N ASP A 259 4.57 1.08 20.07
CA ASP A 259 5.09 2.03 21.06
C ASP A 259 4.88 3.49 20.64
N TYR A 260 4.64 3.74 19.35
CA TYR A 260 4.48 5.06 18.74
C TYR A 260 3.03 5.39 18.41
N LEU A 261 2.08 4.54 18.79
CA LEU A 261 0.66 4.80 18.61
C LEU A 261 0.06 5.47 19.86
N ALA A 262 -0.71 6.53 19.65
CA ALA A 262 -1.61 7.06 20.67
C ALA A 262 -2.66 5.99 21.05
N PRO A 263 -3.32 6.06 22.23
CA PRO A 263 -4.43 5.15 22.54
C PRO A 263 -5.52 5.22 21.46
N GLY A 264 -5.88 4.09 20.86
CA GLY A 264 -6.80 4.02 19.71
C GLY A 264 -6.17 4.38 18.36
N GLY A 265 -4.92 4.84 18.34
CA GLY A 265 -4.17 5.15 17.13
C GLY A 265 -3.93 3.92 16.26
N THR A 266 -3.76 4.14 14.95
CA THR A 266 -3.69 3.07 13.95
C THR A 266 -2.37 3.07 13.18
N ALA A 267 -1.95 1.92 12.68
CA ALA A 267 -0.84 1.81 11.74
C ALA A 267 -1.30 1.12 10.45
N ALA A 268 -0.78 1.56 9.30
CA ALA A 268 -0.96 0.90 8.01
C ALA A 268 0.42 0.74 7.34
N LEU A 269 0.84 -0.50 7.14
CA LEU A 269 2.19 -0.83 6.69
C LEU A 269 2.14 -1.76 5.47
N LEU A 270 3.11 -1.60 4.57
CA LEU A 270 3.51 -2.70 3.69
C LEU A 270 4.57 -3.56 4.38
N ALA A 271 4.43 -4.87 4.25
CA ALA A 271 5.40 -5.82 4.80
C ALA A 271 5.53 -7.06 3.92
N SER A 272 6.66 -7.73 4.08
CA SER A 272 6.91 -9.07 3.56
C SER A 272 7.34 -10.00 4.69
N TRP A 273 7.11 -11.30 4.53
CA TRP A 273 7.51 -12.32 5.50
C TRP A 273 7.84 -13.63 4.80
N ILE A 274 8.76 -14.38 5.38
CA ILE A 274 9.13 -15.69 4.84
C ILE A 274 8.11 -16.76 5.23
N HIS A 275 7.85 -17.69 4.33
CA HIS A 275 7.21 -18.96 4.60
C HIS A 275 8.32 -19.98 4.77
N VAL A 276 8.42 -20.55 5.96
CA VAL A 276 9.43 -21.54 6.32
C VAL A 276 8.78 -22.91 6.27
N GLU A 277 9.51 -23.90 5.72
CA GLU A 277 9.06 -25.29 5.69
C GLU A 277 8.60 -25.74 7.09
N ASP A 278 7.45 -26.41 7.15
CA ASP A 278 6.79 -26.89 8.38
C ASP A 278 6.36 -25.79 9.39
N GLU A 279 6.36 -24.51 9.01
CA GLU A 279 5.86 -23.40 9.85
C GLU A 279 4.61 -22.73 9.25
N ASP A 280 3.67 -22.33 10.11
CA ASP A 280 2.57 -21.45 9.70
C ASP A 280 3.04 -19.99 9.74
N TRP A 281 3.08 -19.33 8.58
CA TRP A 281 3.48 -17.93 8.47
C TRP A 281 2.63 -17.01 9.38
N ARG A 282 1.36 -17.38 9.64
CA ARG A 282 0.47 -16.62 10.53
C ARG A 282 1.00 -16.61 11.96
N ALA A 283 1.48 -17.76 12.44
CA ALA A 283 2.08 -17.89 13.76
C ALA A 283 3.39 -17.11 13.85
N ARG A 284 4.18 -17.10 12.77
CA ARG A 284 5.42 -16.30 12.67
C ARG A 284 5.11 -14.80 12.83
N VAL A 285 4.22 -14.24 12.01
CA VAL A 285 3.88 -12.81 12.09
C VAL A 285 3.25 -12.46 13.45
N ALA A 286 2.40 -13.36 13.98
CA ALA A 286 1.82 -13.17 15.30
C ALA A 286 2.88 -13.10 16.42
N SER A 287 4.00 -13.80 16.28
CA SER A 287 5.08 -13.81 17.27
C SER A 287 5.81 -12.45 17.40
N TRP A 288 5.68 -11.56 16.41
CA TRP A 288 6.29 -10.23 16.42
C TRP A 288 5.50 -9.22 17.26
N LEU A 289 4.23 -9.53 17.56
CA LEU A 289 3.36 -8.66 18.32
C LEU A 289 3.43 -8.97 19.82
N PRO A 290 3.25 -7.96 20.69
CA PRO A 290 3.12 -8.19 22.12
C PRO A 290 1.83 -8.98 22.42
N ALA A 291 1.81 -9.72 23.53
CA ALA A 291 0.63 -10.47 23.97
C ALA A 291 -0.56 -9.58 24.39
N HIS A 292 -0.34 -8.27 24.54
CA HIS A 292 -1.33 -7.33 25.01
C HIS A 292 -1.18 -5.97 24.32
N GLY A 293 -2.33 -5.32 24.07
CA GLY A 293 -2.42 -3.93 23.69
C GLY A 293 -2.54 -3.65 22.19
N ILE A 294 -2.76 -4.67 21.36
CA ILE A 294 -2.84 -4.52 19.90
C ILE A 294 -4.02 -5.28 19.31
N ASP A 295 -4.81 -4.62 18.47
CA ASP A 295 -5.65 -5.29 17.49
C ASP A 295 -4.90 -5.31 16.15
N ALA A 296 -4.81 -6.45 15.49
CA ALA A 296 -4.03 -6.63 14.28
C ALA A 296 -4.82 -7.32 13.17
N TRP A 297 -4.73 -6.76 11.96
CA TRP A 297 -5.21 -7.39 10.74
C TRP A 297 -4.07 -7.46 9.73
N VAL A 298 -3.63 -8.68 9.44
CA VAL A 298 -2.53 -9.00 8.54
C VAL A 298 -3.09 -9.68 7.31
N VAL A 299 -2.86 -9.09 6.14
CA VAL A 299 -3.45 -9.53 4.89
C VAL A 299 -2.35 -9.90 3.92
N GLN A 300 -2.25 -11.18 3.57
CA GLN A 300 -1.35 -11.66 2.52
C GLN A 300 -2.02 -11.54 1.15
N ARG A 301 -1.44 -10.75 0.25
CA ARG A 301 -1.98 -10.53 -1.10
C ARG A 301 -1.32 -11.38 -2.17
N ASP A 302 -0.06 -11.71 -1.97
CA ASP A 302 0.73 -12.46 -2.94
C ASP A 302 1.79 -13.30 -2.23
N VAL A 303 2.23 -14.37 -2.88
CA VAL A 303 3.31 -15.25 -2.43
C VAL A 303 4.19 -15.58 -3.63
N ALA A 304 5.47 -15.27 -3.53
CA ALA A 304 6.45 -15.64 -4.54
C ALA A 304 7.31 -16.81 -4.05
N ASP A 305 7.57 -17.79 -4.91
CA ASP A 305 8.62 -18.78 -4.66
C ASP A 305 10.02 -18.11 -4.65
N PRO A 306 11.03 -18.70 -4.00
CA PRO A 306 12.37 -18.11 -3.88
C PRO A 306 13.00 -17.70 -5.22
N ALA A 307 12.82 -18.49 -6.29
CA ALA A 307 13.42 -18.21 -7.59
C ALA A 307 12.73 -17.02 -8.28
N LEU A 308 11.40 -16.98 -8.24
CA LEU A 308 10.62 -15.84 -8.74
C LEU A 308 10.94 -14.57 -7.95
N TYR A 309 11.06 -14.69 -6.63
CA TYR A 309 11.41 -13.58 -5.73
C TYR A 309 12.76 -12.98 -6.09
N VAL A 310 13.82 -13.79 -6.07
CA VAL A 310 15.20 -13.35 -6.38
C VAL A 310 15.27 -12.77 -7.80
N GLY A 311 14.69 -13.44 -8.79
CA GLY A 311 14.69 -12.98 -10.18
C GLY A 311 13.93 -11.67 -10.38
N THR A 312 12.93 -11.35 -9.56
CA THR A 312 12.19 -10.09 -9.62
C THR A 312 13.01 -8.95 -9.05
N TRP A 313 13.60 -9.12 -7.85
CA TRP A 313 14.40 -8.07 -7.22
C TRP A 313 15.75 -7.83 -7.89
N MET A 314 16.35 -8.84 -8.52
CA MET A 314 17.52 -8.63 -9.36
C MET A 314 17.22 -7.71 -10.54
N ARG A 315 16.10 -7.94 -11.25
CA ARG A 315 15.67 -7.09 -12.37
C ARG A 315 15.33 -5.67 -11.91
N ASP A 316 14.65 -5.54 -10.77
CA ASP A 316 14.38 -4.24 -10.15
C ASP A 316 15.67 -3.46 -9.84
N GLY A 317 16.74 -4.16 -9.44
CA GLY A 317 18.05 -3.56 -9.20
C GLY A 317 18.87 -3.28 -10.46
N GLY A 318 18.26 -3.39 -11.64
CA GLY A 318 18.93 -3.19 -12.93
C GLY A 318 19.89 -4.31 -13.35
N LEU A 319 19.89 -5.45 -12.66
CA LEU A 319 20.74 -6.59 -13.02
C LEU A 319 20.10 -7.43 -14.13
N ASP A 320 20.86 -7.73 -15.19
CA ASP A 320 20.44 -8.72 -16.19
C ASP A 320 20.70 -10.13 -15.64
N THR A 321 19.63 -10.87 -15.35
CA THR A 321 19.70 -12.24 -14.82
C THR A 321 20.26 -13.26 -15.82
N ARG A 322 20.47 -12.88 -17.08
CA ARG A 322 21.08 -13.71 -18.12
C ARG A 322 22.60 -13.54 -18.18
N ASP A 323 23.14 -12.51 -17.53
CA ASP A 323 24.59 -12.28 -17.48
C ASP A 323 25.25 -13.27 -16.52
N PRO A 324 26.20 -14.11 -16.98
CA PRO A 324 26.95 -15.00 -16.08
C PRO A 324 27.65 -14.27 -14.94
N ALA A 325 27.95 -12.97 -15.07
CA ALA A 325 28.56 -12.18 -14.01
C ALA A 325 27.61 -11.90 -12.83
N THR A 326 26.28 -11.94 -13.05
CA THR A 326 25.28 -11.73 -11.98
C THR A 326 24.82 -13.06 -11.36
N ALA A 327 25.16 -14.21 -11.97
CA ALA A 327 24.73 -15.53 -11.51
C ALA A 327 25.14 -15.83 -10.07
N THR A 328 26.36 -15.47 -9.67
CA THR A 328 26.84 -15.68 -8.29
C THR A 328 26.00 -14.94 -7.26
N ILE A 329 25.46 -13.75 -7.59
CA ILE A 329 24.55 -13.00 -6.70
C ILE A 329 23.25 -13.77 -6.50
N ALA A 330 22.70 -14.32 -7.59
CA ALA A 330 21.48 -15.12 -7.54
C ALA A 330 21.68 -16.42 -6.74
N GLU A 331 22.75 -17.16 -7.03
CA GLU A 331 23.14 -18.38 -6.32
C GLU A 331 23.29 -18.11 -4.83
N ASP A 332 24.04 -17.07 -4.47
CA ASP A 332 24.22 -16.65 -3.09
C ASP A 332 22.89 -16.36 -2.39
N TRP A 333 21.98 -15.63 -3.04
CA TRP A 333 20.69 -15.29 -2.44
C TRP A 333 19.82 -16.54 -2.26
N LEU A 334 19.75 -17.40 -3.27
CA LEU A 334 18.98 -18.64 -3.20
C LEU A 334 19.54 -19.59 -2.14
N ASP A 335 20.86 -19.72 -2.03
CA ASP A 335 21.50 -20.53 -0.99
C ASP A 335 21.18 -20.00 0.42
N HIS A 336 21.08 -18.67 0.58
CA HIS A 336 20.69 -18.06 1.86
C HIS A 336 19.25 -18.40 2.23
N LEU A 337 18.32 -18.23 1.29
CA LEU A 337 16.90 -18.59 1.49
C LEU A 337 16.75 -20.09 1.77
N ALA A 338 17.46 -20.94 1.03
CA ALA A 338 17.46 -22.39 1.24
C ALA A 338 18.05 -22.77 2.61
N SER A 339 19.10 -22.09 3.08
CA SER A 339 19.69 -22.35 4.40
C SER A 339 18.77 -22.00 5.57
N ALA A 340 17.79 -21.13 5.32
CA ALA A 340 16.73 -20.75 6.26
C ALA A 340 15.42 -21.53 6.01
N ASN A 341 15.44 -22.57 5.16
CA ASN A 341 14.29 -23.39 4.77
C ASN A 341 13.10 -22.57 4.24
N VAL A 342 13.37 -21.48 3.51
CA VAL A 342 12.31 -20.63 2.93
C VAL A 342 11.69 -21.31 1.71
N GLU A 343 10.39 -21.57 1.74
CA GLU A 343 9.62 -22.12 0.62
C GLU A 343 8.83 -21.05 -0.17
N GLY A 344 8.63 -19.87 0.42
CA GLY A 344 7.93 -18.76 -0.19
C GLY A 344 8.16 -17.45 0.54
N VAL A 345 7.82 -16.35 -0.12
CA VAL A 345 7.84 -15.01 0.49
C VAL A 345 6.47 -14.38 0.27
N GLY A 346 5.75 -14.18 1.37
CA GLY A 346 4.47 -13.50 1.41
C GLY A 346 4.64 -11.99 1.39
N PHE A 347 3.69 -11.29 0.77
CA PHE A 347 3.61 -9.84 0.76
C PHE A 347 2.20 -9.37 1.06
N GLY A 348 2.07 -8.25 1.77
CA GLY A 348 0.79 -7.58 1.86
C GLY A 348 0.75 -6.44 2.85
N PHE A 349 -0.41 -6.27 3.47
CA PHE A 349 -0.72 -5.16 4.34
C PHE A 349 -0.79 -5.59 5.80
N VAL A 350 -0.29 -4.74 6.67
CA VAL A 350 -0.42 -4.90 8.13
C VAL A 350 -1.13 -3.68 8.67
N TYR A 351 -2.28 -3.91 9.29
CA TYR A 351 -3.00 -2.90 10.03
C TYR A 351 -2.92 -3.20 11.51
N LEU A 352 -2.61 -2.19 12.32
CA LEU A 352 -2.59 -2.31 13.77
C LEU A 352 -3.43 -1.20 14.39
N ARG A 353 -4.06 -1.48 15.52
CA ARG A 353 -4.67 -0.46 16.39
C ARG A 353 -4.19 -0.68 17.81
N ARG A 354 -3.76 0.40 18.47
CA ARG A 354 -3.39 0.34 19.88
C ARG A 354 -4.63 0.29 20.77
N THR A 355 -4.66 -0.68 21.67
CA THR A 355 -5.75 -0.93 22.62
C THR A 355 -5.19 -1.21 24.03
N ASP A 356 -6.05 -1.34 25.02
CA ASP A 356 -5.74 -1.79 26.39
C ASP A 356 -6.24 -3.21 26.68
N ALA A 357 -6.66 -3.94 25.65
CA ALA A 357 -7.10 -5.33 25.73
C ALA A 357 -5.96 -6.34 25.41
N PRO A 358 -6.13 -7.64 25.71
CA PRO A 358 -5.29 -8.69 25.14
C PRO A 358 -5.24 -8.60 23.62
N THR A 359 -4.08 -8.92 23.05
CA THR A 359 -3.88 -8.77 21.61
C THR A 359 -4.83 -9.68 20.83
N ASP A 360 -5.53 -9.12 19.85
CA ASP A 360 -6.33 -9.85 18.87
C ASP A 360 -5.65 -9.75 17.51
N LEU A 361 -5.46 -10.87 16.83
CA LEU A 361 -4.82 -10.92 15.52
C LEU A 361 -5.64 -11.79 14.57
N MET A 362 -5.92 -11.25 13.39
CA MET A 362 -6.33 -12.01 12.22
C MET A 362 -5.22 -11.93 11.17
N ALA A 363 -4.70 -13.07 10.75
CA ALA A 363 -3.76 -13.18 9.64
C ALA A 363 -4.33 -14.11 8.57
N GLU A 364 -4.54 -13.58 7.36
CA GLU A 364 -5.31 -14.25 6.33
C GLU A 364 -4.86 -13.94 4.90
N ASP A 365 -5.22 -14.84 3.99
CA ASP A 365 -4.96 -14.71 2.56
C ASP A 365 -6.08 -13.92 1.89
N LEU A 366 -5.71 -12.89 1.11
CA LEU A 366 -6.58 -12.09 0.26
C LEU A 366 -5.99 -12.06 -1.15
N THR A 367 -6.00 -13.22 -1.79
CA THR A 367 -5.40 -13.46 -3.11
C THR A 367 -6.41 -13.36 -4.26
N HIS A 368 -7.71 -13.28 -3.95
CA HIS A 368 -8.74 -13.02 -4.95
C HIS A 368 -8.82 -11.54 -5.33
N GLY A 369 -9.40 -11.26 -6.49
CA GLY A 369 -9.52 -9.90 -7.00
C GLY A 369 -10.60 -9.10 -6.27
N PHE A 370 -10.25 -7.88 -5.88
CA PHE A 370 -11.17 -6.86 -5.36
C PHE A 370 -10.74 -5.48 -5.88
N SER A 371 -11.67 -4.53 -5.93
CA SER A 371 -11.43 -3.16 -6.41
C SER A 371 -11.44 -2.11 -5.31
N ASP A 372 -12.09 -2.40 -4.19
CA ASP A 372 -12.36 -1.40 -3.17
C ASP A 372 -11.12 -1.15 -2.30
N PRO A 373 -10.82 0.12 -1.95
CA PRO A 373 -9.78 0.47 -0.99
C PRO A 373 -9.94 -0.23 0.36
N LEU A 374 -8.84 -0.66 0.97
CA LEU A 374 -8.86 -1.38 2.26
C LEU A 374 -8.86 -0.44 3.48
N GLY A 375 -8.54 0.84 3.33
CA GLY A 375 -8.37 1.75 4.46
C GLY A 375 -9.61 1.88 5.36
N ALA A 376 -10.78 2.12 4.77
CA ALA A 376 -12.03 2.20 5.53
C ALA A 376 -12.42 0.84 6.14
N GLU A 377 -12.11 -0.26 5.44
CA GLU A 377 -12.38 -1.61 5.92
C GLU A 377 -11.52 -1.96 7.14
N ALA A 378 -10.25 -1.54 7.18
CA ALA A 378 -9.37 -1.79 8.32
C ALA A 378 -9.92 -1.15 9.60
N LEU A 379 -10.40 0.10 9.53
CA LEU A 379 -11.06 0.75 10.66
C LEU A 379 -12.35 0.02 11.06
N ALA A 380 -13.17 -0.34 10.09
CA ALA A 380 -14.42 -1.07 10.36
C ALA A 380 -14.15 -2.46 10.98
N TYR A 381 -13.09 -3.14 10.57
CA TYR A 381 -12.62 -4.39 11.18
C TYR A 381 -12.29 -4.19 12.66
N PHE A 382 -11.53 -3.14 12.98
CA PHE A 382 -11.17 -2.84 14.36
C PHE A 382 -12.40 -2.53 15.23
N GLU A 383 -13.39 -1.79 14.71
CA GLU A 383 -14.66 -1.58 15.42
C GLU A 383 -15.40 -2.89 15.69
N ARG A 384 -15.40 -3.83 14.73
CA ARG A 384 -16.04 -5.14 14.89
C ARG A 384 -15.31 -6.04 15.88
N VAL A 385 -13.97 -5.99 15.91
CA VAL A 385 -13.16 -6.70 16.92
C VAL A 385 -13.43 -6.15 18.32
N ALA A 386 -13.47 -4.83 18.49
CA ALA A 386 -13.82 -4.22 19.78
C ALA A 386 -15.23 -4.62 20.22
N TRP A 387 -16.20 -4.59 19.31
CA TRP A 387 -17.56 -5.00 19.62
C TRP A 387 -17.65 -6.47 20.08
N LEU A 388 -16.99 -7.39 19.34
CA LEU A 388 -16.98 -8.83 19.66
C LEU A 388 -16.33 -9.14 21.00
N ARG A 389 -15.40 -8.30 21.46
CA ARG A 389 -14.73 -8.46 22.75
C ARG A 389 -15.68 -8.19 23.93
N ASP A 390 -16.55 -7.21 23.76
CA ASP A 390 -17.40 -6.70 24.85
C ASP A 390 -18.80 -7.31 24.87
N HIS A 391 -19.15 -8.15 23.87
CA HIS A 391 -20.50 -8.68 23.68
C HIS A 391 -20.51 -10.19 23.48
N ASP A 392 -21.48 -10.86 24.10
CA ASP A 392 -21.83 -12.24 23.77
C ASP A 392 -22.74 -12.25 22.53
N VAL A 393 -22.24 -12.82 21.44
CA VAL A 393 -22.97 -12.91 20.17
C VAL A 393 -24.31 -13.63 20.32
N LEU A 394 -24.46 -14.57 21.24
CA LEU A 394 -25.73 -15.30 21.45
C LEU A 394 -26.85 -14.38 21.94
N THR A 395 -26.50 -13.29 22.62
CA THR A 395 -27.45 -12.32 23.19
C THR A 395 -27.70 -11.12 22.28
N ALA A 396 -26.98 -11.03 21.16
CA ALA A 396 -27.06 -9.91 20.23
C ALA A 396 -28.04 -10.17 19.07
N ARG A 397 -28.51 -9.07 18.47
CA ARG A 397 -29.23 -9.08 17.19
C ARG A 397 -28.26 -8.68 16.08
N PHE A 398 -28.49 -9.24 14.90
CA PHE A 398 -27.67 -8.99 13.73
C PHE A 398 -28.56 -8.65 12.53
N ARG A 399 -27.97 -7.92 11.59
CA ARG A 399 -28.49 -7.76 10.23
C ARG A 399 -27.44 -8.23 9.24
N VAL A 400 -27.89 -8.75 8.12
CA VAL A 400 -27.02 -9.03 6.97
C VAL A 400 -26.59 -7.70 6.35
N GLU A 401 -25.32 -7.59 5.99
CA GLU A 401 -24.79 -6.42 5.27
C GLU A 401 -25.38 -6.37 3.85
N GLU A 402 -25.70 -5.16 3.35
CA GLU A 402 -26.54 -5.00 2.15
C GLU A 402 -25.89 -5.50 0.86
N SER A 403 -24.55 -5.52 0.80
CA SER A 403 -23.79 -6.07 -0.33
C SER A 403 -23.58 -7.59 -0.23
N THR A 404 -24.02 -8.23 0.86
CA THR A 404 -23.85 -9.67 1.04
C THR A 404 -24.86 -10.46 0.21
N ALA A 405 -24.34 -11.30 -0.67
CA ALA A 405 -25.10 -12.21 -1.53
C ALA A 405 -24.93 -13.67 -1.08
N LEU A 406 -25.97 -14.47 -1.28
CA LEU A 406 -25.91 -15.93 -1.15
C LEU A 406 -25.86 -16.56 -2.54
N GLU A 407 -24.74 -17.20 -2.85
CA GLU A 407 -24.55 -17.99 -4.07
C GLU A 407 -24.75 -19.47 -3.77
N ARG A 408 -25.44 -20.18 -4.67
CA ARG A 408 -25.52 -21.65 -4.65
C ARG A 408 -25.13 -22.19 -6.01
N VAL A 409 -24.18 -23.11 -6.03
CA VAL A 409 -23.71 -23.75 -7.26
C VAL A 409 -24.26 -25.16 -7.35
N PHE A 410 -24.86 -25.46 -8.48
CA PHE A 410 -25.40 -26.78 -8.79
C PHE A 410 -24.66 -27.38 -9.99
N LEU A 411 -24.25 -28.63 -9.86
CA LEU A 411 -23.68 -29.40 -10.97
C LEU A 411 -24.66 -30.48 -11.43
N PRO A 412 -24.64 -30.88 -12.71
CA PRO A 412 -25.43 -32.01 -13.17
C PRO A 412 -24.96 -33.31 -12.52
N GLY A 413 -25.89 -34.11 -12.04
CA GLY A 413 -25.71 -35.45 -11.48
C GLY A 413 -26.76 -36.44 -11.98
N ASP A 414 -26.68 -37.68 -11.52
CA ASP A 414 -27.49 -38.81 -12.04
C ASP A 414 -29.01 -38.62 -11.87
N GLU A 415 -29.43 -37.88 -10.84
CA GLU A 415 -30.85 -37.57 -10.55
C GLU A 415 -31.22 -36.10 -10.82
N GLY A 416 -30.38 -35.34 -11.53
CA GLY A 416 -30.61 -33.93 -11.85
C GLY A 416 -29.55 -33.00 -11.25
N TRP A 417 -29.94 -31.78 -10.89
CA TRP A 417 -29.02 -30.79 -10.31
C TRP A 417 -28.69 -31.13 -8.86
N THR A 418 -27.41 -31.24 -8.54
CA THR A 418 -26.90 -31.46 -7.18
C THR A 418 -26.18 -30.20 -6.71
N GLN A 419 -26.59 -29.66 -5.55
CA GLN A 419 -25.85 -28.56 -4.92
C GLN A 419 -24.48 -29.05 -4.49
N VAL A 420 -23.42 -28.38 -4.93
CA VAL A 420 -22.04 -28.71 -4.55
C VAL A 420 -21.44 -27.72 -3.58
N VAL A 421 -21.95 -26.48 -3.55
CA VAL A 421 -21.51 -25.46 -2.59
C VAL A 421 -22.60 -24.39 -2.42
N ALA A 422 -22.69 -23.83 -1.22
CA ALA A 422 -23.32 -22.55 -0.95
C ALA A 422 -22.28 -21.59 -0.37
N ARG A 423 -22.30 -20.33 -0.79
CA ARG A 423 -21.34 -19.30 -0.36
C ARG A 423 -22.05 -18.01 0.01
N LEU A 424 -21.64 -17.41 1.12
CA LEU A 424 -21.91 -16.02 1.41
C LEU A 424 -20.78 -15.18 0.83
N HIS A 425 -21.12 -14.20 0.01
CA HIS A 425 -20.18 -13.34 -0.70
C HIS A 425 -20.49 -11.88 -0.37
N ARG A 426 -19.55 -11.16 0.24
CA ARG A 426 -19.66 -9.71 0.42
C ARG A 426 -19.28 -9.02 -0.89
N GLY A 427 -20.17 -8.22 -1.47
CA GLY A 427 -19.93 -7.60 -2.78
C GLY A 427 -19.09 -6.32 -2.75
N ASN A 428 -18.74 -5.81 -1.57
CA ASN A 428 -17.90 -4.63 -1.37
C ASN A 428 -16.64 -4.95 -0.55
N GLY A 429 -15.74 -3.97 -0.43
CA GLY A 429 -14.53 -4.08 0.36
C GLY A 429 -13.60 -5.20 -0.17
N PRO A 430 -13.04 -6.05 0.71
CA PRO A 430 -12.18 -7.17 0.32
C PRO A 430 -12.91 -8.30 -0.42
N ALA A 431 -14.21 -8.19 -0.61
CA ALA A 431 -15.03 -9.22 -1.24
C ALA A 431 -14.98 -10.60 -0.55
N TRP A 432 -15.05 -10.61 0.79
CA TRP A 432 -14.93 -11.81 1.61
C TRP A 432 -15.96 -12.89 1.27
N GLN A 433 -15.53 -14.15 1.35
CA GLN A 433 -16.34 -15.32 1.01
C GLN A 433 -16.29 -16.36 2.12
N HIS A 434 -17.46 -16.91 2.46
CA HIS A 434 -17.61 -18.01 3.42
C HIS A 434 -18.40 -19.13 2.77
N GLU A 435 -17.80 -20.32 2.66
CA GLU A 435 -18.58 -21.50 2.30
C GLU A 435 -19.44 -21.91 3.49
N VAL A 436 -20.73 -22.12 3.24
CA VAL A 436 -21.73 -22.41 4.27
C VAL A 436 -22.61 -23.58 3.84
N ASP A 437 -23.25 -24.22 4.79
CA ASP A 437 -24.34 -25.15 4.51
C ASP A 437 -25.71 -24.42 4.49
N ASP A 438 -26.77 -25.16 4.15
CA ASP A 438 -28.12 -24.59 4.07
C ASP A 438 -28.70 -24.21 5.45
N LEU A 439 -28.22 -24.83 6.53
CA LEU A 439 -28.67 -24.50 7.88
C LEU A 439 -28.11 -23.14 8.31
N VAL A 440 -26.82 -22.90 8.06
CA VAL A 440 -26.16 -21.60 8.25
C VAL A 440 -26.74 -20.55 7.31
N ALA A 441 -26.99 -20.88 6.04
CA ALA A 441 -27.64 -19.94 5.13
C ALA A 441 -29.02 -19.51 5.65
N SER A 442 -29.76 -20.44 6.28
CA SER A 442 -31.04 -20.15 6.95
C SER A 442 -30.86 -19.31 8.21
N LEU A 443 -29.80 -19.55 8.99
CA LEU A 443 -29.40 -18.72 10.13
C LEU A 443 -29.16 -17.27 9.70
N VAL A 444 -28.33 -17.06 8.69
CA VAL A 444 -28.02 -15.71 8.17
C VAL A 444 -29.27 -15.05 7.58
N ALA A 445 -30.12 -15.79 6.86
CA ALA A 445 -31.39 -15.27 6.36
C ALA A 445 -32.36 -14.83 7.48
N GLY A 446 -32.27 -15.46 8.66
CA GLY A 446 -33.04 -15.11 9.85
C GLY A 446 -32.51 -13.89 10.61
N MET A 447 -31.28 -13.43 10.35
CA MET A 447 -30.67 -12.29 11.02
C MET A 447 -31.30 -10.97 10.54
N ARG A 448 -32.15 -10.41 11.39
CA ARG A 448 -32.80 -9.11 11.18
C ARG A 448 -32.62 -8.24 12.40
N GLY A 449 -32.42 -6.93 12.20
CA GLY A 449 -32.29 -5.97 13.30
C GLY A 449 -33.55 -5.84 14.18
N ASP A 450 -34.71 -6.17 13.63
CA ASP A 450 -36.00 -6.26 14.36
C ASP A 450 -36.41 -7.71 14.70
N GLY A 451 -35.54 -8.68 14.38
CA GLY A 451 -35.76 -10.12 14.53
C GLY A 451 -35.38 -10.65 15.91
N LEU A 452 -35.09 -11.96 16.02
CA LEU A 452 -34.66 -12.64 17.25
C LEU A 452 -33.18 -12.36 17.58
N VAL A 453 -32.78 -12.56 18.84
CA VAL A 453 -31.34 -12.62 19.16
C VAL A 453 -30.76 -13.94 18.63
N LEU A 454 -29.45 -14.01 18.43
CA LEU A 454 -28.82 -15.17 17.80
C LEU A 454 -29.17 -16.50 18.51
N GLY A 455 -29.16 -16.53 19.85
CA GLY A 455 -29.49 -17.74 20.62
C GLY A 455 -30.92 -18.22 20.37
N GLU A 456 -31.90 -17.32 20.40
CA GLU A 456 -33.31 -17.63 20.10
C GLU A 456 -33.49 -18.12 18.65
N LEU A 457 -32.75 -17.53 17.72
CA LEU A 457 -32.79 -17.92 16.31
C LEU A 457 -32.19 -19.32 16.10
N ILE A 458 -31.08 -19.62 16.78
CA ILE A 458 -30.46 -20.95 16.79
C ILE A 458 -31.45 -21.98 17.33
N GLU A 459 -32.10 -21.73 18.47
CA GLU A 459 -33.10 -22.64 19.04
C GLU A 459 -34.27 -22.89 18.07
N LEU A 460 -34.77 -21.83 17.42
CA LEU A 460 -35.85 -21.93 16.45
C LEU A 460 -35.46 -22.80 15.25
N LEU A 461 -34.28 -22.57 14.68
CA LEU A 461 -33.79 -23.32 13.52
C LEU A 461 -33.43 -24.76 13.89
N ALA A 462 -32.84 -24.98 15.06
CA ALA A 462 -32.56 -26.32 15.56
C ALA A 462 -33.84 -27.17 15.66
N ALA A 463 -34.90 -26.59 16.23
CA ALA A 463 -36.20 -27.24 16.30
C ALA A 463 -36.83 -27.49 14.91
N ALA A 464 -36.68 -26.55 13.97
CA ALA A 464 -37.24 -26.67 12.63
C ALA A 464 -36.54 -27.73 11.76
N HIS A 465 -35.22 -27.89 11.93
CA HIS A 465 -34.39 -28.81 11.15
C HIS A 465 -34.11 -30.15 11.87
N GLY A 466 -34.56 -30.30 13.12
CA GLY A 466 -34.40 -31.53 13.89
C GLY A 466 -32.96 -31.80 14.32
N VAL A 467 -32.18 -30.74 14.55
CA VAL A 467 -30.79 -30.81 15.05
C VAL A 467 -30.72 -30.38 16.51
N ASP A 468 -29.65 -30.75 17.20
CA ASP A 468 -29.43 -30.33 18.59
C ASP A 468 -29.02 -28.85 18.64
N ALA A 469 -29.67 -28.08 19.52
CA ALA A 469 -29.46 -26.64 19.60
C ALA A 469 -28.10 -26.26 20.20
N GLU A 470 -27.58 -27.07 21.14
CA GLU A 470 -26.28 -26.82 21.77
C GLU A 470 -25.15 -27.13 20.79
N GLU A 471 -25.24 -28.24 20.06
CA GLU A 471 -24.32 -28.58 18.97
C GLU A 471 -24.35 -27.53 17.84
N PHE A 472 -25.55 -27.06 17.47
CA PHE A 472 -25.67 -26.00 16.48
C PHE A 472 -25.07 -24.68 16.97
N ALA A 473 -25.28 -24.31 18.24
CA ALA A 473 -24.65 -23.12 18.82
C ALA A 473 -23.11 -23.20 18.83
N GLN A 474 -22.55 -24.36 19.19
CA GLN A 474 -21.09 -24.57 19.22
C GLN A 474 -20.43 -24.39 17.85
N SER A 475 -21.13 -24.75 16.76
CA SER A 475 -20.64 -24.55 15.39
C SER A 475 -20.99 -23.16 14.83
N ALA A 476 -22.14 -22.61 15.16
CA ALA A 476 -22.59 -21.31 14.67
C ALA A 476 -21.83 -20.14 15.27
N VAL A 477 -21.49 -20.18 16.57
CA VAL A 477 -20.83 -19.05 17.25
C VAL A 477 -19.48 -18.68 16.61
N PRO A 478 -18.52 -19.60 16.40
CA PRO A 478 -17.25 -19.27 15.73
C PRO A 478 -17.46 -18.71 14.32
N LEU A 479 -18.44 -19.25 13.58
CA LEU A 479 -18.77 -18.76 12.25
C LEU A 479 -19.35 -17.35 12.28
N VAL A 480 -20.26 -17.04 13.21
CA VAL A 480 -20.80 -15.68 13.37
C VAL A 480 -19.70 -14.71 13.77
N HIS A 481 -18.76 -15.10 14.65
CA HIS A 481 -17.57 -14.29 14.92
C HIS A 481 -16.79 -13.97 13.63
N ALA A 482 -16.59 -14.97 12.74
CA ALA A 482 -15.92 -14.76 11.46
C ALA A 482 -16.73 -13.87 10.50
N LEU A 483 -18.05 -14.07 10.40
CA LEU A 483 -18.94 -13.26 9.57
C LEU A 483 -19.00 -11.80 10.06
N VAL A 484 -18.98 -11.57 11.38
CA VAL A 484 -18.88 -10.24 11.97
C VAL A 484 -17.52 -9.63 11.70
N ARG A 485 -16.41 -10.35 11.92
CA ARG A 485 -15.06 -9.83 11.63
C ARG A 485 -14.92 -9.41 10.17
N HIS A 486 -15.48 -10.17 9.23
CA HIS A 486 -15.46 -9.85 7.79
C HIS A 486 -16.59 -8.91 7.34
N GLY A 487 -17.47 -8.48 8.24
CA GLY A 487 -18.54 -7.53 7.96
C GLY A 487 -19.69 -8.07 7.08
N LEU A 488 -19.86 -9.39 6.96
CA LEU A 488 -21.00 -9.99 6.26
C LEU A 488 -22.30 -9.87 7.07
N VAL A 489 -22.17 -9.90 8.40
CA VAL A 489 -23.27 -9.64 9.33
C VAL A 489 -22.82 -8.60 10.33
N LEU A 490 -23.73 -7.70 10.69
CA LEU A 490 -23.43 -6.53 11.52
C LEU A 490 -24.34 -6.52 12.74
N PRO A 491 -23.81 -6.24 13.94
CA PRO A 491 -24.64 -6.07 15.13
C PRO A 491 -25.57 -4.85 14.97
N THR A 492 -26.73 -4.89 15.62
CA THR A 492 -27.79 -3.86 15.49
C THR A 492 -28.25 -3.27 16.80
#